data_AF-A0A7J2RDT6-F1
#
_entry.id   AF-A0A7J2RDT6-F1
#
_cell.length_a   1.000
_cell.length_b   1.000
_cell.length_c   1.000
_cell.angle_alpha   90.00
_cell.angle_beta   90.00
_cell.angle_gamma   90.00
#
_symmetry.space_group_name_H-M   'P 1'
#
loop_
_entity.id
_entity.type
_entity.pdbx_description
1 polymer ?
#
loop_
_entity_poly.entity_id
_entity_poly.type
_entity_poly.pdbx_seq_one_letter_code
_entity_poly.pdbx_strand_id
1 'polypeptide(L)'
;MGYTHYWYRKPELDDAKFAEFADATEKIIAESERLGIKIDNDSDKNTVFFNGSDVQPVGEWTTNEPLGIAWPSEYAGLVDVLADPCTSKVDGDWFAGKTLAKRTAPINNGTGLGEGDHETMYIEKIVPPDDLSREFAKVRNQELLFAFCKTAYKPYDLTVTACLIAFKHFFGEDVVISTDGDDKDWLDGKLVCQKLFGYGLEYSINSDGKLSHCQDPETK
;
A
#
# COMPACT_ATOMS: atom_id res chain seq x y z
N MET A 1 3.52 -14.42 6.44
CA MET A 1 4.37 -13.43 7.13
C MET A 1 5.06 -12.60 6.06
N GLY A 2 5.03 -11.28 6.21
CA GLY A 2 5.51 -10.30 5.22
C GLY A 2 4.83 -8.96 5.50
N TYR A 3 5.41 -7.86 5.03
CA TYR A 3 4.83 -6.53 5.24
C TYR A 3 3.45 -6.45 4.55
N THR A 4 2.39 -6.30 5.36
CA THR A 4 0.99 -6.50 4.94
C THR A 4 0.11 -5.34 5.38
N HIS A 5 -0.84 -4.99 4.51
CA HIS A 5 -1.92 -4.05 4.82
C HIS A 5 -3.26 -4.77 4.77
N TYR A 6 -4.16 -4.39 5.66
CA TYR A 6 -5.45 -5.02 5.89
C TYR A 6 -6.54 -3.96 5.80
N TRP A 7 -7.70 -4.34 5.26
CA TRP A 7 -8.88 -3.50 5.32
C TRP A 7 -10.16 -4.30 5.51
N TYR A 8 -11.11 -3.64 6.14
CA TYR A 8 -12.45 -4.14 6.41
C TYR A 8 -13.47 -3.16 5.87
N ARG A 9 -14.49 -3.65 5.16
CA ARG A 9 -15.54 -2.81 4.57
C ARG A 9 -16.91 -3.49 4.53
N LYS A 10 -17.96 -2.73 4.24
CA LYS A 10 -19.27 -3.31 3.87
C LYS A 10 -19.18 -3.99 2.48
N PRO A 11 -19.98 -5.03 2.19
CA PRO A 11 -20.01 -5.71 0.87
C PRO A 11 -20.37 -4.83 -0.33
N GLU A 12 -21.12 -3.75 -0.07
CA GLU A 12 -21.51 -2.76 -1.06
C GLU A 12 -20.97 -1.39 -0.63
N LEU A 13 -20.25 -0.74 -1.55
CA LEU A 13 -19.72 0.61 -1.41
C LEU A 13 -20.60 1.58 -2.21
N ASP A 14 -20.77 2.79 -1.67
CA ASP A 14 -21.51 3.86 -2.34
C ASP A 14 -20.92 4.17 -3.73
N ASP A 15 -21.79 4.25 -4.74
CA ASP A 15 -21.38 4.35 -6.15
C ASP A 15 -20.65 5.65 -6.47
N ALA A 16 -21.14 6.78 -5.94
CA ALA A 16 -20.52 8.09 -6.17
C ALA A 16 -19.16 8.18 -5.50
N LYS A 17 -19.07 7.76 -4.23
CA LYS A 17 -17.79 7.70 -3.51
C LYS A 17 -16.79 6.74 -4.16
N PHE A 18 -17.25 5.60 -4.67
CA PHE A 18 -16.37 4.65 -5.34
C PHE A 18 -15.81 5.21 -6.65
N ALA A 19 -16.63 5.92 -7.43
CA ALA A 19 -16.16 6.59 -8.65
C ALA A 19 -15.07 7.64 -8.33
N GLU A 20 -15.28 8.49 -7.32
CA GLU A 20 -14.28 9.48 -6.90
C GLU A 20 -13.00 8.81 -6.36
N PHE A 21 -13.14 7.70 -5.64
CA PHE A 21 -12.02 6.90 -5.16
C PHE A 21 -11.24 6.23 -6.30
N ALA A 22 -11.91 5.69 -7.31
CA ALA A 22 -11.28 5.11 -8.49
C ALA A 22 -10.49 6.18 -9.26
N ASP A 23 -11.08 7.36 -9.49
CA ASP A 23 -10.40 8.50 -10.12
C ASP A 23 -9.17 8.96 -9.32
N ALA A 24 -9.26 8.97 -7.99
CA ALA A 24 -8.12 9.27 -7.12
C ALA A 24 -7.02 8.20 -7.26
N THR A 25 -7.41 6.92 -7.36
CA THR A 25 -6.46 5.81 -7.54
C THR A 25 -5.71 5.91 -8.87
N GLU A 26 -6.39 6.25 -9.96
CA GLU A 26 -5.73 6.47 -11.26
C GLU A 26 -4.66 7.57 -11.18
N LYS A 27 -4.93 8.66 -10.45
CA LYS A 27 -3.96 9.75 -10.24
C LYS A 27 -2.78 9.32 -9.37
N ILE A 28 -3.01 8.48 -8.36
CA ILE A 28 -1.95 7.91 -7.52
C ILE A 28 -1.05 6.98 -8.35
N ILE A 29 -1.63 6.13 -9.19
CA ILE A 29 -0.89 5.24 -10.09
C ILE A 29 -0.04 6.08 -11.05
N ALA A 30 -0.61 7.09 -11.70
CA ALA A 30 0.10 7.97 -12.61
C ALA A 30 1.28 8.70 -11.92
N GLU A 31 1.11 9.14 -10.67
CA GLU A 31 2.21 9.74 -9.90
C GLU A 31 3.30 8.73 -9.55
N SER A 32 2.93 7.48 -9.25
CA SER A 32 3.89 6.40 -8.97
C SER A 32 4.72 6.06 -10.21
N GLU A 33 4.08 5.99 -11.38
CA GLU A 33 4.76 5.81 -12.66
C GLU A 33 5.70 6.98 -12.99
N ARG A 34 5.29 8.21 -12.67
CA ARG A 34 6.14 9.41 -12.81
C ARG A 34 7.38 9.34 -11.90
N LEU A 35 7.28 8.68 -10.75
CA LEU A 35 8.42 8.39 -9.86
C LEU A 35 9.27 7.21 -10.35
N GLY A 36 8.92 6.56 -11.47
CA GLY A 36 9.65 5.44 -12.05
C GLY A 36 9.24 4.08 -11.50
N ILE A 37 8.14 4.00 -10.74
CA ILE A 37 7.57 2.74 -10.25
C ILE A 37 6.64 2.19 -11.33
N LYS A 38 6.93 1.00 -11.85
CA LYS A 38 6.06 0.32 -12.81
C LYS A 38 4.91 -0.36 -12.08
N ILE A 39 3.68 -0.04 -12.51
CA ILE A 39 2.44 -0.59 -11.96
C ILE A 39 1.71 -1.33 -13.08
N ASP A 40 1.32 -2.58 -12.82
CA ASP A 40 0.41 -3.31 -13.68
C ASP A 40 -1.01 -3.08 -13.16
N ASN A 41 -1.79 -2.30 -13.92
CA ASN A 41 -3.12 -1.82 -13.54
C ASN A 41 -4.19 -2.35 -14.50
N ASP A 42 -5.24 -2.95 -13.95
CA ASP A 42 -6.44 -3.40 -14.68
C ASP A 42 -7.71 -2.89 -13.98
N SER A 43 -7.61 -1.74 -13.31
CA SER A 43 -8.74 -1.09 -12.64
C SER A 43 -9.81 -0.63 -13.63
N ASP A 44 -11.06 -0.66 -13.19
CA ASP A 44 -12.21 -0.13 -13.89
C ASP A 44 -13.15 0.64 -12.94
N LYS A 45 -14.29 1.10 -13.47
CA LYS A 45 -15.29 1.87 -12.69
C LYS A 45 -15.94 1.10 -11.53
N ASN A 46 -15.74 -0.20 -11.43
CA ASN A 46 -16.30 -1.07 -10.38
C ASN A 46 -15.21 -1.70 -9.52
N THR A 47 -13.93 -1.55 -9.90
CA THR A 47 -12.84 -2.35 -9.37
C THR A 47 -11.54 -1.55 -9.37
N VAL A 48 -10.92 -1.44 -8.21
CA VAL A 48 -9.51 -1.08 -8.12
C VAL A 48 -8.69 -2.37 -8.11
N PHE A 49 -7.86 -2.58 -9.13
CA PHE A 49 -7.04 -3.77 -9.34
C PHE A 49 -5.66 -3.36 -9.86
N PHE A 50 -4.62 -3.51 -9.04
CA PHE A 50 -3.25 -3.28 -9.49
C PHE A 50 -2.21 -4.06 -8.68
N ASN A 51 -1.03 -4.26 -9.26
CA ASN A 51 0.15 -4.81 -8.62
C ASN A 51 1.39 -4.02 -9.06
N GLY A 52 2.52 -4.24 -8.40
CA GLY A 52 3.82 -3.89 -9.00
C GLY A 52 4.08 -4.76 -10.23
N SER A 53 5.04 -4.34 -11.07
CA SER A 53 5.38 -5.05 -12.29
C SER A 53 6.63 -5.93 -12.12
N ASP A 54 6.61 -7.13 -12.70
CA ASP A 54 7.76 -8.06 -12.76
C ASP A 54 8.86 -7.63 -13.75
N VAL A 55 8.60 -6.53 -14.48
CA VAL A 55 9.53 -5.89 -15.41
C VAL A 55 9.96 -4.49 -14.94
N GLN A 56 10.08 -4.29 -13.62
CA GLN A 56 10.53 -3.01 -13.04
C GLN A 56 11.93 -2.64 -13.57
N PRO A 57 12.13 -1.45 -14.19
CA PRO A 57 13.43 -1.03 -14.67
C PRO A 57 14.48 -0.99 -13.56
N VAL A 58 15.69 -1.47 -13.87
CA VAL A 58 16.84 -1.41 -12.97
C VAL A 58 17.20 0.05 -12.69
N GLY A 59 17.29 0.41 -11.40
CA GLY A 59 17.66 1.74 -10.94
C GLY A 59 17.26 2.01 -9.49
N GLU A 60 16.66 3.17 -9.27
CA GLU A 60 16.30 3.68 -7.93
C GLU A 60 15.42 2.72 -7.13
N TRP A 61 14.61 1.90 -7.79
CA TRP A 61 13.64 1.01 -7.15
C TRP A 61 14.08 -0.46 -7.09
N THR A 62 15.32 -0.78 -7.47
CA THR A 62 15.80 -2.17 -7.56
C THR A 62 17.13 -2.42 -6.85
N THR A 63 17.40 -3.64 -6.42
CA THR A 63 18.69 -4.04 -5.82
C THR A 63 19.16 -5.40 -6.33
N ASN A 64 20.48 -5.61 -6.37
CA ASN A 64 21.07 -6.93 -6.64
C ASN A 64 21.09 -7.83 -5.40
N GLU A 65 20.72 -7.29 -4.23
CA GLU A 65 20.72 -8.05 -2.98
C GLU A 65 19.49 -8.97 -2.89
N PRO A 66 19.64 -10.24 -2.48
CA PRO A 66 18.50 -11.11 -2.20
C PRO A 66 17.80 -10.64 -0.92
N LEU A 67 16.50 -10.36 -1.02
CA LEU A 67 15.75 -9.73 0.07
C LEU A 67 15.05 -10.73 1.01
N GLY A 68 14.76 -11.95 0.57
CA GLY A 68 13.91 -12.88 1.32
C GLY A 68 12.50 -12.29 1.54
N ILE A 69 11.93 -12.51 2.71
CA ILE A 69 10.72 -11.78 3.12
C ILE A 69 11.19 -10.40 3.59
N ALA A 70 11.01 -9.35 2.79
CA ALA A 70 11.49 -8.02 3.16
C ALA A 70 10.58 -7.33 4.18
N TRP A 71 11.17 -6.46 5.01
CA TRP A 71 10.48 -5.68 6.04
C TRP A 71 11.00 -4.24 6.08
N PRO A 72 10.20 -3.21 6.39
CA PRO A 72 10.72 -1.87 6.64
C PRO A 72 11.62 -1.84 7.90
N SER A 73 12.77 -1.20 7.80
CA SER A 73 13.67 -0.96 8.93
C SER A 73 13.18 0.15 9.88
N GLU A 74 13.89 0.38 10.99
CA GLU A 74 13.62 1.51 11.89
C GLU A 74 13.77 2.87 11.17
N TYR A 75 14.66 2.95 10.18
CA TYR A 75 14.89 4.14 9.36
C TYR A 75 14.09 4.15 8.05
N ALA A 76 13.16 3.20 7.89
CA ALA A 76 12.25 3.18 6.74
C ALA A 76 11.36 4.42 6.72
N GLY A 77 11.12 4.93 5.53
CA GLY A 77 10.34 6.14 5.34
C GLY A 77 11.22 7.37 5.50
N LEU A 78 11.99 7.67 4.45
CA LEU A 78 12.49 8.99 4.12
C LEU A 78 12.90 8.91 2.65
N VAL A 79 12.23 9.70 1.80
CA VAL A 79 12.86 10.16 0.58
C VAL A 79 13.99 11.04 1.04
N ASP A 80 15.16 10.47 1.31
CA ASP A 80 16.36 11.27 1.14
C ASP A 80 16.40 11.56 -0.36
N VAL A 81 15.89 12.73 -0.75
CA VAL A 81 15.84 13.22 -2.14
C VAL A 81 17.27 13.30 -2.71
N LEU A 82 18.28 13.08 -1.86
CA LEU A 82 19.70 13.04 -2.14
C LEU A 82 20.36 11.68 -1.88
N ALA A 83 19.62 10.63 -1.50
CA ALA A 83 20.20 9.30 -1.38
C ALA A 83 20.75 8.89 -2.74
N ASP A 84 22.07 8.75 -2.81
CA ASP A 84 22.77 8.22 -3.96
C ASP A 84 22.06 6.92 -4.38
N PRO A 85 21.58 6.80 -5.63
CA PRO A 85 20.89 5.60 -6.09
C PRO A 85 21.77 4.33 -5.98
N CYS A 86 23.07 4.48 -5.72
CA CYS A 86 24.02 3.42 -5.44
C CYS A 86 24.13 3.02 -3.95
N THR A 87 23.54 3.76 -3.02
CA THR A 87 23.52 3.37 -1.60
C THR A 87 22.69 2.10 -1.41
N SER A 88 23.20 1.18 -0.57
CA SER A 88 22.46 -0.03 -0.26
C SER A 88 21.13 0.34 0.39
N LYS A 89 20.08 -0.35 -0.05
CA LYS A 89 18.70 -0.16 0.42
C LYS A 89 18.37 -1.09 1.58
N VAL A 90 19.27 -2.03 1.85
CA VAL A 90 19.21 -2.99 2.94
C VAL A 90 19.84 -2.37 4.18
N ASP A 91 19.10 -2.37 5.28
CA ASP A 91 19.49 -1.78 6.56
C ASP A 91 19.75 -2.85 7.65
N GLY A 92 19.62 -4.12 7.30
CA GLY A 92 19.88 -5.22 8.21
C GLY A 92 19.19 -6.51 7.83
N ASP A 93 19.15 -7.41 8.79
CA ASP A 93 18.55 -8.73 8.71
C ASP A 93 17.46 -8.87 9.78
N TRP A 94 16.41 -9.61 9.47
CA TRP A 94 15.47 -10.15 10.44
C TRP A 94 15.27 -11.64 10.17
N PHE A 95 14.48 -12.33 10.99
CA PHE A 95 14.49 -13.81 11.01
C PHE A 95 14.13 -14.48 9.67
N ALA A 96 13.48 -13.77 8.73
CA ALA A 96 13.03 -14.32 7.44
C ALA A 96 13.55 -13.56 6.20
N GLY A 97 14.42 -12.57 6.36
CA GLY A 97 14.92 -11.79 5.22
C GLY A 97 15.65 -10.52 5.63
N LYS A 98 15.59 -9.50 4.78
CA LYS A 98 16.23 -8.20 4.96
C LYS A 98 15.28 -7.15 5.52
N THR A 99 15.80 -6.25 6.34
CA THR A 99 15.14 -4.98 6.63
C THR A 99 15.59 -3.92 5.62
N LEU A 100 14.69 -3.01 5.25
CA LEU A 100 14.88 -2.05 4.17
C LEU A 100 14.72 -0.62 4.67
N ALA A 101 15.65 0.27 4.33
CA ALA A 101 15.50 1.71 4.57
C ALA A 101 14.60 2.38 3.51
N LYS A 102 14.46 1.76 2.34
CA LYS A 102 13.66 2.26 1.22
C LYS A 102 12.97 1.11 0.49
N ARG A 103 11.78 1.38 -0.04
CA ARG A 103 11.06 0.42 -0.90
C ARG A 103 11.94 -0.02 -2.07
N THR A 104 12.09 -1.33 -2.26
CA THR A 104 12.95 -1.87 -3.31
C THR A 104 12.50 -3.25 -3.76
N ALA A 105 12.73 -3.55 -5.03
CA ALA A 105 12.55 -4.86 -5.63
C ALA A 105 13.91 -5.56 -5.83
N PRO A 106 14.02 -6.87 -5.65
CA PRO A 106 15.21 -7.61 -6.07
C PRO A 106 15.25 -7.68 -7.60
N ILE A 107 16.45 -7.72 -8.18
CA ILE A 107 16.64 -7.97 -9.62
C ILE A 107 16.58 -9.48 -9.87
N ASN A 108 15.73 -9.88 -10.81
CA ASN A 108 15.65 -11.25 -11.29
C ASN A 108 16.84 -11.55 -12.22
N ASN A 109 17.66 -12.52 -11.84
CA ASN A 109 18.85 -12.90 -12.61
C ASN A 109 18.55 -13.47 -14.01
N GLY A 110 17.35 -14.01 -14.22
CA GLY A 110 16.90 -14.56 -15.49
C GLY A 110 16.44 -13.50 -16.48
N THR A 111 15.79 -12.42 -16.01
CA THR A 111 15.27 -11.34 -16.88
C THR A 111 16.17 -10.11 -16.91
N GLY A 112 16.99 -9.90 -15.88
CA GLY A 112 17.77 -8.68 -15.67
C GLY A 112 16.94 -7.47 -15.26
N LEU A 113 15.67 -7.68 -14.86
CA LEU A 113 14.71 -6.66 -14.45
C LEU A 113 14.32 -6.87 -12.98
N GLY A 114 13.77 -5.83 -12.35
CA GLY A 114 13.28 -5.90 -10.97
C GLY A 114 11.94 -6.65 -10.86
N GLU A 115 11.83 -7.50 -9.86
CA GLU A 115 10.59 -8.19 -9.46
C GLU A 115 9.77 -7.25 -8.58
N GLY A 116 9.08 -6.28 -9.20
CA GLY A 116 8.30 -5.27 -8.49
C GLY A 116 6.95 -5.74 -7.95
N ASP A 117 6.44 -6.86 -8.45
CA ASP A 117 5.15 -7.47 -8.13
C ASP A 117 5.18 -8.27 -6.82
N HIS A 118 4.08 -8.37 -6.07
CA HIS A 118 4.02 -9.32 -4.93
C HIS A 118 2.64 -9.96 -4.75
N GLU A 119 1.65 -9.18 -4.32
CA GLU A 119 0.24 -9.55 -4.31
C GLU A 119 -0.58 -8.38 -4.87
N THR A 120 -1.67 -8.71 -5.56
CA THR A 120 -2.53 -7.69 -6.16
C THR A 120 -3.35 -6.96 -5.09
N MET A 121 -3.36 -5.64 -5.16
CA MET A 121 -4.30 -4.79 -4.45
C MET A 121 -5.66 -4.88 -5.14
N TYR A 122 -6.70 -5.26 -4.40
CA TYR A 122 -8.01 -5.53 -4.96
C TYR A 122 -9.16 -4.98 -4.12
N ILE A 123 -9.91 -4.02 -4.66
CA ILE A 123 -11.13 -3.50 -4.05
C ILE A 123 -12.24 -3.46 -5.11
N GLU A 124 -13.26 -4.28 -4.93
CA GLU A 124 -14.50 -4.18 -5.71
C GLU A 124 -15.52 -3.29 -5.02
N LYS A 125 -16.30 -2.59 -5.82
CA LYS A 125 -17.46 -1.80 -5.37
C LYS A 125 -18.53 -2.69 -4.73
N ILE A 126 -18.82 -3.84 -5.34
CA ILE A 126 -19.87 -4.77 -4.90
C ILE A 126 -19.27 -6.17 -4.85
N VAL A 127 -19.40 -6.82 -3.68
CA VAL A 127 -19.16 -8.26 -3.53
C VAL A 127 -20.50 -8.98 -3.47
N PRO A 128 -20.76 -9.96 -4.36
CA PRO A 128 -21.98 -10.75 -4.33
C PRO A 128 -22.14 -11.48 -2.98
N PRO A 129 -23.37 -11.55 -2.43
CA PRO A 129 -23.61 -12.19 -1.13
C PRO A 129 -23.36 -13.71 -1.15
N ASP A 130 -23.30 -14.32 -2.33
CA ASP A 130 -23.05 -15.75 -2.55
C ASP A 130 -21.58 -16.07 -2.85
N ASP A 131 -20.68 -15.08 -2.83
CA ASP A 131 -19.25 -15.30 -2.97
C ASP A 131 -18.65 -15.92 -1.68
N LEU A 132 -18.68 -17.25 -1.61
CA LEU A 132 -18.17 -18.04 -0.47
C LEU A 132 -16.63 -17.97 -0.32
N SER A 133 -15.90 -17.38 -1.28
CA SER A 133 -14.45 -17.19 -1.15
C SER A 133 -14.09 -16.04 -0.21
N ARG A 134 -15.09 -15.24 0.18
CA ARG A 134 -14.90 -14.03 0.97
C ARG A 134 -14.96 -14.31 2.45
N GLU A 135 -13.97 -13.79 3.14
CA GLU A 135 -13.89 -13.85 4.59
C GLU A 135 -14.56 -12.63 5.22
N PHE A 136 -15.35 -12.87 6.26
CA PHE A 136 -15.98 -11.83 7.06
C PHE A 136 -15.41 -11.85 8.47
N ALA A 137 -15.21 -10.67 9.04
CA ALA A 137 -14.75 -10.50 10.41
C ALA A 137 -15.69 -9.57 11.17
N LYS A 138 -15.89 -9.86 12.46
CA LYS A 138 -16.64 -8.98 13.35
C LYS A 138 -15.74 -7.84 13.82
N VAL A 139 -15.95 -6.65 13.26
CA VAL A 139 -15.20 -5.43 13.58
C VAL A 139 -16.20 -4.36 14.02
N ARG A 140 -15.96 -3.70 15.16
CA ARG A 140 -16.87 -2.65 15.71
C ARG A 140 -18.33 -3.12 15.84
N ASN A 141 -18.54 -4.38 16.23
CA ASN A 141 -19.87 -5.04 16.29
C ASN A 141 -20.62 -5.15 14.95
N GLN A 142 -19.92 -4.95 13.83
CA GLN A 142 -20.44 -5.15 12.47
C GLN A 142 -19.70 -6.30 11.81
N GLU A 143 -20.38 -7.01 10.91
CA GLU A 143 -19.76 -8.01 10.06
C GLU A 143 -19.25 -7.31 8.80
N LEU A 144 -17.93 -7.23 8.66
CA LEU A 144 -17.26 -6.55 7.55
C LEU A 144 -16.47 -7.56 6.74
N LEU A 145 -16.44 -7.34 5.43
CA LEU A 145 -15.60 -8.08 4.50
C LEU A 145 -14.13 -7.82 4.81
N PHE A 146 -13.35 -8.87 5.02
CA PHE A 146 -11.91 -8.81 5.23
C PHE A 146 -11.17 -8.94 3.89
N ALA A 147 -10.15 -8.10 3.70
CA ALA A 147 -9.17 -8.25 2.64
C ALA A 147 -7.81 -7.73 3.10
N PHE A 148 -6.76 -8.13 2.38
CA PHE A 148 -5.40 -7.73 2.66
C PHE A 148 -4.55 -7.74 1.37
N CYS A 149 -3.40 -7.09 1.43
CA CYS A 149 -2.39 -7.12 0.37
C CYS A 149 -1.01 -7.17 1.03
N LYS A 150 -0.26 -8.25 0.79
CA LYS A 150 1.16 -8.27 1.14
C LYS A 150 1.93 -7.58 0.05
N THR A 151 2.77 -6.63 0.42
CA THR A 151 3.56 -5.86 -0.55
C THR A 151 5.05 -6.12 -0.44
N ALA A 152 5.49 -6.75 0.66
CA ALA A 152 6.91 -6.98 0.97
C ALA A 152 7.76 -5.69 0.85
N TYR A 153 7.16 -4.52 1.11
CA TYR A 153 7.81 -3.22 0.98
C TYR A 153 8.46 -3.01 -0.41
N LYS A 154 7.91 -3.63 -1.45
CA LYS A 154 8.31 -3.43 -2.84
C LYS A 154 7.89 -2.04 -3.32
N PRO A 155 8.42 -1.55 -4.46
CA PRO A 155 8.18 -0.17 -4.92
C PRO A 155 6.70 0.24 -4.98
N TYR A 156 5.83 -0.65 -5.47
CA TYR A 156 4.39 -0.40 -5.58
C TYR A 156 3.66 -0.27 -4.23
N ASP A 157 4.29 -0.63 -3.11
CA ASP A 157 3.73 -0.43 -1.78
C ASP A 157 3.43 1.06 -1.50
N LEU A 158 4.17 1.98 -2.13
CA LEU A 158 3.85 3.41 -2.10
C LEU A 158 2.46 3.67 -2.69
N THR A 159 2.15 3.04 -3.83
CA THR A 159 0.85 3.12 -4.49
C THR A 159 -0.24 2.51 -3.60
N VAL A 160 0.04 1.38 -2.95
CA VAL A 160 -0.91 0.69 -2.05
C VAL A 160 -1.24 1.58 -0.83
N THR A 161 -0.23 2.11 -0.14
CA THR A 161 -0.44 2.96 1.04
C THR A 161 -1.19 4.25 0.70
N ALA A 162 -0.83 4.94 -0.39
CA ALA A 162 -1.56 6.11 -0.87
C ALA A 162 -3.02 5.77 -1.26
N CYS A 163 -3.25 4.63 -1.93
CA CYS A 163 -4.58 4.15 -2.29
C CYS A 163 -5.43 3.88 -1.03
N LEU A 164 -4.87 3.22 -0.02
CA LEU A 164 -5.57 2.95 1.24
C LEU A 164 -5.90 4.25 2.02
N ILE A 165 -5.03 5.27 1.97
CA ILE A 165 -5.34 6.60 2.53
C ILE A 165 -6.54 7.21 1.80
N ALA A 166 -6.53 7.21 0.46
CA ALA A 166 -7.67 7.68 -0.31
C ALA A 166 -8.95 6.89 0.00
N PHE A 167 -8.84 5.57 0.15
CA PHE A 167 -9.97 4.71 0.51
C PHE A 167 -10.55 5.10 1.88
N LYS A 168 -9.71 5.32 2.90
CA LYS A 168 -10.15 5.83 4.20
C LYS A 168 -10.77 7.22 4.09
N HIS A 169 -10.27 8.08 3.21
CA HIS A 169 -10.79 9.43 3.00
C HIS A 169 -12.23 9.42 2.49
N PHE A 170 -12.52 8.70 1.40
CA PHE A 170 -13.86 8.71 0.80
C PHE A 170 -14.90 7.95 1.64
N PHE A 171 -14.50 6.86 2.29
CA PHE A 171 -15.42 5.98 3.01
C PHE A 171 -15.45 6.19 4.52
N GLY A 172 -14.48 6.92 5.09
CA GLY A 172 -14.47 7.30 6.49
C GLY A 172 -14.65 6.09 7.42
N GLU A 173 -15.70 6.11 8.23
CA GLU A 173 -15.99 5.06 9.22
C GLU A 173 -16.60 3.78 8.62
N ASP A 174 -16.99 3.79 7.34
CA ASP A 174 -17.45 2.58 6.63
C ASP A 174 -16.30 1.62 6.32
N VAL A 175 -15.05 2.06 6.51
CA VAL A 175 -13.85 1.24 6.33
C VAL A 175 -12.93 1.31 7.55
N VAL A 176 -12.30 0.18 7.85
CA VAL A 176 -11.22 0.07 8.84
C VAL A 176 -9.98 -0.40 8.11
N ILE A 177 -8.87 0.31 8.28
CA ILE A 177 -7.60 -0.03 7.64
C ILE A 177 -6.55 -0.22 8.72
N SER A 178 -5.74 -1.25 8.59
CA SER A 178 -4.59 -1.50 9.46
C SER A 178 -3.40 -2.05 8.69
N THR A 179 -2.25 -2.10 9.33
CA THR A 179 -0.98 -2.55 8.76
C THR A 179 -0.17 -3.29 9.80
N ASP A 180 0.75 -4.15 9.36
CA ASP A 180 1.81 -4.67 10.21
C ASP A 180 2.95 -3.66 10.47
N GLY A 181 2.94 -2.52 9.76
CA GLY A 181 3.91 -1.43 9.88
C GLY A 181 3.57 -0.34 10.88
N ASP A 182 4.40 0.70 10.88
CA ASP A 182 4.24 1.89 11.71
C ASP A 182 3.98 3.15 10.86
N ASP A 183 3.69 4.27 11.53
CA ASP A 183 3.34 5.54 10.89
C ASP A 183 4.38 6.05 9.89
N LYS A 184 5.67 5.88 10.23
CA LYS A 184 6.80 6.29 9.38
C LYS A 184 6.81 5.58 8.03
N ASP A 185 6.36 4.32 7.99
CA ASP A 185 6.40 3.50 6.78
C ASP A 185 5.38 3.98 5.74
N TRP A 186 4.38 4.73 6.19
CA TRP A 186 3.29 5.29 5.39
C TRP A 186 3.51 6.75 4.99
N LEU A 187 4.57 7.40 5.48
CA LEU A 187 4.78 8.84 5.30
C LEU A 187 4.81 9.27 3.83
N ASP A 188 5.47 8.51 2.95
CA ASP A 188 5.54 8.82 1.54
C ASP A 188 4.20 8.64 0.82
N GLY A 189 3.41 7.63 1.19
CA GLY A 189 2.01 7.50 0.75
C GLY A 189 1.17 8.72 1.15
N LYS A 190 1.33 9.21 2.38
CA LYS A 190 0.67 10.44 2.86
C LYS A 190 1.11 11.66 2.06
N LEU A 191 2.41 11.79 1.76
CA LEU A 191 2.95 12.89 0.97
C LEU A 191 2.41 12.88 -0.48
N VAL A 192 2.24 11.69 -1.08
CA VAL A 192 1.62 11.54 -2.39
C VAL A 192 0.18 12.04 -2.37
N CYS A 193 -0.64 11.58 -1.41
CA CYS A 193 -2.01 12.08 -1.26
C CYS A 193 -2.02 13.60 -1.02
N GLN A 194 -1.16 14.10 -0.13
CA GLN A 194 -1.11 15.52 0.23
C GLN A 194 -0.80 16.38 -0.98
N LYS A 195 0.14 15.94 -1.82
CA LYS A 195 0.53 16.61 -3.05
C LYS A 195 -0.61 16.60 -4.08
N LEU A 196 -1.28 15.46 -4.26
CA LEU A 196 -2.28 15.29 -5.32
C LEU A 196 -3.63 15.90 -4.98
N PHE A 197 -4.04 15.81 -3.71
CA PHE A 197 -5.43 16.05 -3.30
C PHE A 197 -5.56 17.08 -2.17
N GLY A 198 -4.46 17.49 -1.55
CA GLY A 198 -4.49 18.42 -0.41
C GLY A 198 -4.81 17.76 0.93
N TYR A 199 -4.94 16.44 0.97
CA TYR A 199 -5.21 15.63 2.17
C TYR A 199 -4.20 14.46 2.24
N GLY A 200 -3.90 13.93 3.41
CA GLY A 200 -3.01 12.78 3.61
C GLY A 200 -2.18 12.86 4.89
N LEU A 201 -1.63 14.04 5.20
CA LEU A 201 -0.78 14.24 6.39
C LEU A 201 -1.57 14.24 7.70
N GLU A 202 -2.88 14.46 7.62
CA GLU A 202 -3.81 14.34 8.74
C GLU A 202 -4.18 12.90 9.08
N TYR A 203 -3.66 11.90 8.37
CA TYR A 203 -3.82 10.50 8.76
C TYR A 203 -2.59 9.99 9.52
N SER A 204 -2.81 9.10 10.48
CA SER A 204 -1.76 8.41 11.22
C SER A 204 -2.08 6.95 11.50
N ILE A 205 -1.04 6.13 11.55
CA ILE A 205 -1.07 4.76 12.08
C ILE A 205 -0.88 4.85 13.59
N ASN A 206 -1.88 4.39 14.35
CA ASN A 206 -1.81 4.37 15.81
C ASN A 206 -1.06 3.13 16.33
N SER A 207 -0.92 3.01 17.65
CA SER A 207 -0.21 1.89 18.30
C SER A 207 -0.82 0.51 18.05
N ASP A 208 -2.08 0.44 17.58
CA ASP A 208 -2.74 -0.81 17.18
C ASP A 208 -2.53 -1.13 15.69
N GLY A 209 -1.69 -0.36 14.99
CA GLY A 209 -1.47 -0.49 13.56
C GLY A 209 -2.63 0.02 12.70
N LYS A 210 -3.59 0.77 13.25
CA LYS A 210 -4.79 1.24 12.53
C LYS A 210 -4.59 2.65 11.97
N LEU A 211 -5.03 2.85 10.74
CA LEU A 211 -5.10 4.16 10.11
C LEU A 211 -6.30 4.96 10.67
N SER A 212 -6.00 6.11 11.25
CA SER A 212 -6.97 7.02 11.86
C SER A 212 -6.74 8.44 11.37
N HIS A 213 -7.79 9.26 11.35
CA HIS A 213 -7.65 10.68 11.12
C HIS A 213 -7.20 11.34 12.43
N CYS A 214 -6.23 12.25 12.41
CA CYS A 214 -5.63 12.89 13.60
C CYS A 214 -6.62 13.68 14.48
N GLN A 215 -7.87 13.83 14.04
CA GLN A 215 -8.96 14.45 14.81
C GLN A 215 -9.97 13.45 15.37
N ASP A 216 -9.80 12.15 15.10
CA ASP A 216 -10.63 11.12 15.71
C ASP A 216 -10.31 11.10 17.21
N PRO A 217 -11.27 11.42 18.09
CA PRO A 217 -11.01 11.37 19.52
C PRO A 217 -10.59 9.96 19.89
N GLU A 218 -9.42 9.82 20.52
CA GLU A 218 -8.97 8.55 21.09
C GLU A 218 -10.14 7.93 21.84
N THR A 219 -10.67 6.82 21.31
CA THR A 219 -11.61 5.97 22.04
C THR A 219 -10.84 5.42 23.24
N LYS A 220 -10.96 6.12 24.36
CA LYS A 220 -10.57 5.68 25.70
C LYS A 220 -11.31 4.42 26.12
#